data_AF-A0A3E0U660-F1
#
_entry.id   AF-A0A3E0U660-F1
#
_cell.length_a   1.000
_cell.length_b   1.000
_cell.length_c   1.000
_cell.angle_alpha   90.00
_cell.angle_beta   90.00
_cell.angle_gamma   90.00
#
_symmetry.space_group_name_H-M   'P 1'
#
loop_
_entity.id
_entity.type
_entity.pdbx_description
1 polymer ?
#
loop_
_entity_poly.entity_id
_entity_poly.type
_entity_poly.pdbx_seq_one_letter_code
_entity_poly.pdbx_strand_id
1 'polypeptide(L)'
;MAKEVSLKPGLYEGISEHEFVLLQLNENGNHKIFKMNIPSAFQHGKQRDFSEQNIHCDQLRCLITFDSEGTDYIDYLSLAPEYEDSSNVMVFEQTKSRAGEPMVSQAYQLSYQKNRSTIREYWSKYRETLDKLLALPEQGIYGLWVGTIRKDDKVELLSLAVYPDQPSTLTKFFLGMGITNETSFEPQQLVKENGAYRIQASHPSFANQLLLVPMSENTLNGYAFHTAKTHSWIDGSFQLYRVKEEKR
;
A
#
# COMPACT_ATOMS: atom_id res chain seq x y z
N MET A 1 -3.16 22.26 -32.42
CA MET A 1 -2.58 20.94 -32.09
C MET A 1 -2.82 20.71 -30.61
N ALA A 2 -3.41 19.57 -30.23
CA ALA A 2 -3.62 19.26 -28.81
C ALA A 2 -2.27 18.86 -28.19
N LYS A 3 -2.02 19.32 -26.96
CA LYS A 3 -0.77 19.11 -26.24
C LYS A 3 -0.70 17.66 -25.77
N GLU A 4 0.46 17.03 -25.94
CA GLU A 4 0.71 15.70 -25.39
C GLU A 4 0.72 15.75 -23.86
N VAL A 5 0.24 14.67 -23.26
CA VAL A 5 0.34 14.46 -21.83
C VAL A 5 1.81 14.23 -21.46
N SER A 6 2.23 14.69 -20.28
CA SER A 6 3.57 14.41 -19.76
C SER A 6 3.51 13.99 -18.29
N LEU A 7 4.40 13.09 -17.90
CA LEU A 7 4.59 12.72 -16.50
C LEU A 7 5.64 13.63 -15.87
N LYS A 8 5.35 14.17 -14.68
CA LYS A 8 6.25 15.08 -13.98
C LYS A 8 7.32 14.26 -13.24
N PRO A 9 8.59 14.71 -13.20
CA PRO A 9 9.58 14.08 -12.33
C PRO A 9 9.12 14.05 -10.86
N GLY A 10 9.46 12.95 -10.18
CA GLY A 10 9.09 12.69 -8.79
C GLY A 10 8.70 11.24 -8.53
N LEU A 11 8.01 11.01 -7.42
CA LEU A 11 7.54 9.69 -7.02
C LEU A 11 6.05 9.56 -7.30
N TYR A 12 5.66 8.40 -7.78
CA TYR A 12 4.27 8.00 -7.97
C TYR A 12 4.09 6.68 -7.23
N GLU A 13 3.21 6.66 -6.24
CA GLU A 13 3.02 5.50 -5.37
C GLU A 13 1.58 5.02 -5.33
N GLY A 14 1.39 3.70 -5.28
CA GLY A 14 0.09 3.08 -5.31
C GLY A 14 0.14 1.65 -4.79
N ILE A 15 -1.02 1.00 -4.77
CA ILE A 15 -1.15 -0.39 -4.38
C ILE A 15 -1.82 -1.14 -5.53
N SER A 16 -1.15 -2.18 -6.03
CA SER A 16 -1.69 -3.11 -7.01
C SER A 16 -1.85 -4.48 -6.37
N GLU A 17 -3.11 -4.88 -6.13
CA GLU A 17 -3.45 -6.10 -5.37
C GLU A 17 -2.71 -6.19 -4.02
N HIS A 18 -1.63 -6.98 -3.96
CA HIS A 18 -0.81 -7.24 -2.79
C HIS A 18 0.59 -6.60 -2.85
N GLU A 19 0.84 -5.72 -3.82
CA GLU A 19 2.11 -5.05 -4.03
C GLU A 19 1.99 -3.53 -3.84
N PHE A 20 2.94 -2.95 -3.11
CA PHE A 20 3.17 -1.51 -3.14
C PHE A 20 4.02 -1.19 -4.37
N VAL A 21 3.50 -0.32 -5.23
CA VAL A 21 4.16 0.13 -6.45
C VAL A 21 4.74 1.52 -6.22
N LEU A 22 6.01 1.71 -6.53
CA LEU A 22 6.70 3.00 -6.51
C LEU A 22 7.37 3.25 -7.86
N LEU A 23 6.81 4.13 -8.65
CA LEU A 23 7.39 4.63 -9.88
C LEU A 23 8.16 5.92 -9.58
N GLN A 24 9.45 5.93 -9.90
CA GLN A 24 10.34 7.05 -9.72
C GLN A 24 10.81 7.58 -11.08
N LEU A 25 10.35 8.78 -11.42
CA LEU A 25 10.79 9.53 -12.59
C LEU A 25 11.81 10.57 -12.14
N ASN A 26 12.97 10.58 -12.77
CA ASN A 26 14.13 11.40 -12.38
C ASN A 26 14.45 12.37 -13.52
N GLU A 27 14.86 13.59 -13.18
CA GLU A 27 15.19 14.64 -14.16
C GLU A 27 16.36 14.29 -15.09
N ASN A 28 17.22 13.35 -14.67
CA ASN A 28 18.36 12.87 -15.45
C ASN A 28 18.00 11.75 -16.45
N GLY A 29 16.72 11.38 -16.56
CA GLY A 29 16.26 10.32 -17.47
C GLY A 29 16.54 8.88 -17.00
N ASN A 30 17.14 8.67 -15.82
CA ASN A 30 17.38 7.34 -15.26
C ASN A 30 16.26 6.98 -14.29
N HIS A 31 15.23 6.30 -14.77
CA HIS A 31 14.02 6.02 -13.99
C HIS A 31 14.04 4.64 -13.34
N LYS A 32 13.18 4.47 -12.34
CA LYS A 32 13.05 3.20 -11.61
C LYS A 32 11.59 2.90 -11.31
N ILE A 33 11.24 1.63 -11.33
CA ILE A 33 10.01 1.13 -10.72
C ILE A 33 10.33 0.06 -9.69
N PHE A 34 9.71 0.17 -8.53
CA PHE A 34 9.79 -0.81 -7.46
C PHE A 34 8.40 -1.41 -7.25
N LYS A 35 8.35 -2.73 -7.09
CA LYS A 35 7.17 -3.45 -6.65
C LYS A 35 7.53 -4.26 -5.43
N MET A 36 6.91 -3.97 -4.30
CA MET A 36 7.28 -4.55 -3.01
C MET A 36 6.08 -5.29 -2.45
N ASN A 37 6.29 -6.55 -2.08
CA ASN A 37 5.22 -7.45 -1.65
C ASN A 37 4.78 -7.08 -0.22
N ILE A 38 3.53 -6.63 -0.06
CA ILE A 38 2.96 -6.22 1.22
C ILE A 38 2.84 -7.41 2.19
N PRO A 39 2.41 -8.63 1.78
CA PRO A 39 2.38 -9.79 2.67
C PRO A 39 3.72 -10.16 3.31
N SER A 40 4.84 -9.95 2.59
CA SER A 40 6.20 -10.12 3.10
C SER A 40 6.71 -8.93 3.92
N ALA A 41 5.83 -8.00 4.29
CA ALA A 41 6.21 -6.73 4.92
C ALA A 41 7.30 -5.97 4.14
N PHE A 42 7.22 -6.01 2.81
CA PHE A 42 8.18 -5.40 1.89
C PHE A 42 9.60 -5.98 1.92
N GLN A 43 9.82 -7.15 2.54
CA GLN A 43 11.11 -7.85 2.51
C GLN A 43 11.42 -8.34 1.09
N HIS A 44 10.38 -8.75 0.35
CA HIS A 44 10.50 -9.12 -1.05
C HIS A 44 10.03 -8.01 -1.97
N GLY A 45 10.79 -7.79 -3.04
CA GLY A 45 10.39 -6.87 -4.09
C GLY A 45 11.23 -7.03 -5.35
N LYS A 46 10.78 -6.37 -6.42
CA LYS A 46 11.48 -6.28 -7.69
C LYS A 46 11.74 -4.82 -8.00
N GLN A 47 12.93 -4.53 -8.50
CA GLN A 47 13.27 -3.24 -9.10
C GLN A 47 13.48 -3.44 -10.59
N ARG A 48 13.00 -2.50 -11.40
CA ARG A 48 13.38 -2.38 -12.81
C ARG A 48 13.83 -0.95 -13.08
N ASP A 49 14.97 -0.84 -13.74
CA ASP A 49 15.48 0.44 -14.23
C ASP A 49 15.00 0.61 -15.68
N PHE A 50 14.73 1.86 -16.08
CA PHE A 50 14.33 2.21 -17.44
C PHE A 50 14.71 3.67 -17.74
N SER A 51 14.55 4.08 -19.00
CA SER A 51 14.93 5.42 -19.46
C SER A 51 13.81 6.10 -20.22
N GLU A 52 14.04 7.36 -20.61
CA GLU A 52 13.14 8.12 -21.50
C GLU A 52 12.83 7.39 -22.80
N GLN A 53 13.74 6.55 -23.32
CA GLN A 53 13.50 5.75 -24.54
C GLN A 53 12.38 4.73 -24.37
N ASN A 54 12.06 4.36 -23.12
CA ASN A 54 11.01 3.42 -22.80
C ASN A 54 9.64 4.11 -22.64
N ILE A 55 9.60 5.44 -22.61
CA ILE A 55 8.39 6.24 -22.38
C ILE A 55 7.91 6.85 -23.71
N HIS A 56 6.66 6.58 -24.06
CA HIS A 56 6.01 7.23 -25.20
C HIS A 56 4.67 7.82 -24.77
N CYS A 57 4.50 9.13 -24.90
CA CYS A 57 3.27 9.82 -24.55
C CYS A 57 2.50 10.27 -25.78
N ASP A 58 1.17 10.17 -25.70
CA ASP A 58 0.23 10.73 -26.66
C ASP A 58 -0.67 11.77 -25.96
N GLN A 59 -1.78 12.13 -26.59
CA GLN A 59 -2.72 13.14 -26.07
C GLN A 59 -3.54 12.66 -24.86
N LEU A 60 -3.54 11.37 -24.56
CA LEU A 60 -4.38 10.74 -23.53
C LEU A 60 -3.58 10.05 -22.44
N ARG A 61 -2.38 9.56 -22.75
CA ARG A 61 -1.61 8.70 -21.84
C ARG A 61 -0.12 8.67 -22.15
N CYS A 62 0.65 8.15 -21.21
CA CYS A 62 2.02 7.73 -21.39
C CYS A 62 2.13 6.20 -21.28
N LEU A 63 2.80 5.57 -22.22
CA LEU A 63 3.11 4.15 -22.23
C LEU A 63 4.57 3.95 -21.81
N ILE A 64 4.82 3.14 -20.79
CA ILE A 64 6.15 2.67 -20.41
C ILE A 64 6.28 1.21 -20.80
N THR A 65 7.31 0.88 -21.57
CA THR A 65 7.59 -0.49 -22.03
C THR A 65 8.80 -1.07 -21.32
N PHE A 66 8.64 -2.25 -20.73
CA PHE A 66 9.72 -3.01 -20.09
C PHE A 66 9.97 -4.27 -20.90
N ASP A 67 11.09 -4.28 -21.64
CA ASP A 67 11.57 -5.50 -22.27
C ASP A 67 12.12 -6.44 -21.21
N SER A 68 11.60 -7.67 -21.18
CA SER A 68 12.15 -8.72 -20.35
C SER A 68 13.18 -9.50 -21.17
N GLU A 69 14.47 -9.30 -20.87
CA GLU A 69 15.53 -10.08 -21.50
C GLU A 69 15.34 -11.58 -21.24
N GLY A 70 15.47 -12.39 -22.28
CA GLY A 70 15.35 -13.85 -22.18
C GLY A 70 13.92 -14.37 -22.03
N THR A 71 12.88 -13.54 -22.21
CA THR A 71 11.50 -14.00 -22.26
C THR A 71 10.78 -13.56 -23.54
N ASP A 72 9.74 -14.30 -23.89
CA ASP A 72 8.82 -13.96 -24.98
C ASP A 72 7.73 -12.97 -24.56
N TYR A 73 7.95 -12.25 -23.45
CA TYR A 73 6.95 -11.37 -22.84
C TYR A 73 7.45 -9.93 -22.73
N ILE A 74 6.50 -9.01 -22.88
CA ILE A 74 6.73 -7.58 -22.73
C ILE A 74 5.70 -7.05 -21.73
N ASP A 75 6.19 -6.33 -20.73
CA ASP A 75 5.34 -5.67 -19.74
C ASP A 75 5.15 -4.20 -20.12
N TYR A 76 3.92 -3.72 -19.96
CA TYR A 76 3.51 -2.37 -20.30
C TYR A 76 2.84 -1.71 -19.11
N LEU A 77 3.13 -0.44 -18.89
CA LEU A 77 2.33 0.43 -18.01
C LEU A 77 1.74 1.54 -18.87
N SER A 78 0.42 1.56 -19.00
CA SER A 78 -0.32 2.66 -19.61
C SER A 78 -0.80 3.59 -18.51
N LEU A 79 -0.17 4.76 -18.39
CA LEU A 79 -0.44 5.80 -17.41
C LEU A 79 -1.34 6.88 -18.01
N ALA A 80 -2.58 6.95 -17.56
CA ALA A 80 -3.56 7.95 -17.95
C ALA A 80 -3.78 8.94 -16.79
N PRO A 81 -3.16 10.13 -16.82
CA PRO A 81 -3.47 11.17 -15.86
C PRO A 81 -4.87 11.70 -16.13
N GLU A 82 -5.61 12.00 -15.06
CA GLU A 82 -6.99 12.49 -15.17
C GLU A 82 -7.06 13.85 -15.88
N TYR A 83 -6.06 14.71 -15.61
CA TYR A 83 -5.86 16.04 -16.19
C TYR A 83 -4.35 16.36 -16.21
N GLU A 84 -3.94 17.40 -16.96
CA GLU A 84 -2.53 17.77 -17.16
C GLU A 84 -1.74 18.03 -15.85
N ASP A 85 -2.42 18.50 -14.80
CA ASP A 85 -1.85 18.78 -13.48
C ASP A 85 -2.25 17.76 -12.40
N SER A 86 -2.86 16.64 -12.78
CA SER A 86 -3.34 15.65 -11.82
C SER A 86 -2.19 15.09 -10.97
N SER A 87 -2.41 15.05 -9.66
CA SER A 87 -1.55 14.32 -8.73
C SER A 87 -1.87 12.82 -8.72
N ASN A 88 -2.91 12.37 -9.42
CA ASN A 88 -3.28 10.96 -9.51
C ASN A 88 -3.26 10.50 -10.97
N VAL A 89 -2.75 9.30 -11.18
CA VAL A 89 -2.60 8.69 -12.50
C VAL A 89 -3.17 7.29 -12.46
N MET A 90 -4.12 7.01 -13.34
CA MET A 90 -4.62 5.65 -13.52
C MET A 90 -3.60 4.85 -14.31
N VAL A 91 -3.26 3.67 -13.80
CA VAL A 91 -2.31 2.76 -14.43
C VAL A 91 -3.05 1.51 -14.86
N PHE A 92 -2.90 1.18 -16.14
CA PHE A 92 -3.27 -0.11 -16.69
C PHE A 92 -1.98 -0.87 -16.99
N GLU A 93 -1.69 -1.86 -16.17
CA GLU A 93 -0.54 -2.71 -16.33
C GLU A 93 -0.91 -3.97 -17.10
N GLN A 94 -0.10 -4.32 -18.10
CA GLN A 94 -0.36 -5.45 -18.99
C GLN A 94 0.92 -6.22 -19.29
N THR A 95 0.81 -7.55 -19.31
CA THR A 95 1.83 -8.42 -19.90
C THR A 95 1.29 -9.00 -21.19
N LYS A 96 2.06 -8.89 -22.28
CA LYS A 96 1.73 -9.50 -23.58
C LYS A 96 2.84 -10.44 -24.02
N SER A 97 2.47 -11.48 -24.75
CA SER A 97 3.46 -12.23 -25.53
C SER A 97 3.99 -11.36 -26.68
N ARG A 98 5.17 -11.69 -27.23
CA ARG A 98 5.71 -11.04 -28.44
C ARG A 98 4.79 -11.21 -29.66
N ALA A 99 3.89 -12.20 -29.64
CA ALA A 99 2.83 -12.37 -30.64
C ALA A 99 1.64 -11.40 -30.44
N GLY A 100 1.63 -10.62 -29.36
CA GLY A 100 0.64 -9.59 -29.06
C GLY A 100 -0.55 -10.07 -28.23
N GLU A 101 -0.56 -11.32 -27.78
CA GLU A 101 -1.66 -11.87 -26.99
C GLU A 101 -1.61 -11.34 -25.55
N PRO A 102 -2.69 -10.73 -25.04
CA PRO A 102 -2.75 -10.24 -23.67
C PRO A 102 -2.87 -11.41 -22.69
N MET A 103 -2.09 -11.40 -21.61
CA MET A 103 -2.07 -12.49 -20.63
C MET A 103 -2.56 -12.06 -19.25
N VAL A 104 -2.07 -10.92 -18.76
CA VAL A 104 -2.41 -10.40 -17.44
C VAL A 104 -2.68 -8.92 -17.60
N SER A 105 -3.75 -8.43 -16.95
CA SER A 105 -4.07 -7.01 -16.89
C SER A 105 -4.56 -6.65 -15.50
N GLN A 106 -4.02 -5.59 -14.94
CA GLN A 106 -4.47 -5.03 -13.67
C GLN A 106 -4.57 -3.50 -13.78
N ALA A 107 -5.50 -2.92 -13.03
CA ALA A 107 -5.72 -1.49 -12.99
C ALA A 107 -5.61 -0.99 -11.55
N TYR A 108 -4.84 0.07 -11.35
CA TYR A 108 -4.64 0.71 -10.05
C TYR A 108 -4.32 2.20 -10.24
N GLN A 109 -4.37 2.96 -9.16
CA GLN A 109 -4.02 4.37 -9.16
C GLN A 109 -2.64 4.57 -8.54
N LEU A 110 -1.82 5.41 -9.17
CA LEU A 110 -0.62 5.97 -8.55
C LEU A 110 -0.88 7.42 -8.15
N SER A 111 -0.51 7.78 -6.93
CA SER A 111 -0.56 9.13 -6.41
C SER A 111 0.85 9.72 -6.35
N TYR A 112 0.98 10.92 -6.91
CA TYR A 112 2.20 11.69 -6.96
C TYR A 112 2.60 12.16 -5.56
N GLN A 113 3.88 12.03 -5.25
CA GLN A 113 4.52 12.41 -4.00
C GLN A 113 5.83 13.14 -4.32
N LYS A 114 5.95 14.39 -3.87
CA LYS A 114 7.17 15.19 -4.08
C LYS A 114 8.30 14.82 -3.12
N ASN A 115 7.95 14.34 -1.93
CA ASN A 115 8.89 14.26 -0.82
C ASN A 115 9.36 12.82 -0.58
N ARG A 116 8.81 12.19 0.45
CA ARG A 116 9.22 10.88 0.94
C ARG A 116 8.12 9.88 0.67
N SER A 117 8.47 8.72 0.10
CA SER A 117 7.49 7.67 -0.17
C SER A 117 6.88 7.13 1.11
N THR A 118 5.62 6.69 1.02
CA THR A 118 4.86 6.10 2.11
C THR A 118 5.59 4.92 2.74
N ILE A 119 6.26 4.08 1.94
CA ILE A 119 7.05 2.97 2.48
C ILE A 119 8.26 3.43 3.30
N ARG A 120 8.88 4.55 2.95
CA ARG A 120 9.97 5.13 3.76
C ARG A 120 9.45 5.69 5.08
N GLU A 121 8.23 6.21 5.10
CA GLU A 121 7.55 6.65 6.33
C GLU A 121 7.21 5.45 7.23
N TYR A 122 6.67 4.38 6.65
CA TYR A 122 6.42 3.11 7.35
C TYR A 122 7.68 2.59 8.06
N TRP A 123 8.79 2.45 7.34
CA TRP A 123 10.05 1.98 7.94
C TRP A 123 10.63 2.97 8.94
N SER A 124 10.39 4.27 8.77
CA SER A 124 10.80 5.28 9.75
C SER A 124 10.12 5.05 11.09
N LYS A 125 8.80 4.79 11.06
CA LYS A 125 7.96 4.66 12.25
C LYS A 125 8.39 3.47 13.12
N TYR A 126 8.72 2.35 12.49
CA TYR A 126 9.00 1.10 13.20
C TYR A 126 10.49 0.86 13.43
N ARG A 127 11.39 1.70 12.91
CA ARG A 127 12.85 1.50 13.01
C ARG A 127 13.34 1.19 14.42
N GLU A 128 12.81 1.87 15.44
CA GLU A 128 13.27 1.74 16.82
C GLU A 128 12.51 0.69 17.64
N THR A 129 11.36 0.23 17.13
CA THR A 129 10.45 -0.69 17.84
C THR A 129 10.30 -2.05 17.17
N LEU A 130 10.83 -2.22 15.96
CA LEU A 130 10.68 -3.44 15.16
C LEU A 130 11.15 -4.67 15.92
N ASP A 131 12.37 -4.67 16.46
CA ASP A 131 12.92 -5.82 17.20
C ASP A 131 12.05 -6.20 18.41
N LYS A 132 11.53 -5.19 19.13
CA LYS A 132 10.62 -5.41 20.27
C LYS A 132 9.31 -6.03 19.82
N LEU A 133 8.75 -5.55 18.71
CA LEU A 133 7.50 -6.05 18.14
C LEU A 133 7.64 -7.47 17.58
N LEU A 134 8.78 -7.79 16.98
CA LEU A 134 9.11 -9.12 16.46
C LEU A 134 9.38 -10.13 17.59
N ALA A 135 9.89 -9.67 18.74
CA ALA A 135 10.13 -10.51 19.91
C ALA A 135 8.86 -10.81 20.74
N LEU A 136 7.71 -10.19 20.42
CA LEU A 136 6.46 -10.47 21.13
C LEU A 136 6.00 -11.92 20.91
N PRO A 137 5.29 -12.53 21.88
CA PRO A 137 4.74 -13.86 21.70
C PRO A 137 3.83 -13.93 20.47
N GLU A 138 4.02 -14.92 19.61
CA GLU A 138 3.20 -15.14 18.41
C GLU A 138 1.74 -15.58 18.72
N GLN A 139 1.32 -15.53 19.97
CA GLN A 139 -0.02 -15.91 20.41
C GLN A 139 -1.04 -14.81 20.10
N GLY A 140 -2.15 -15.20 19.45
CA GLY A 140 -3.26 -14.27 19.21
C GLY A 140 -2.91 -13.20 18.18
N ILE A 141 -3.14 -11.93 18.51
CA ILE A 141 -2.94 -10.80 17.59
C ILE A 141 -1.78 -9.87 17.97
N TYR A 142 -1.00 -10.24 18.99
CA TYR A 142 0.19 -9.48 19.38
C TYR A 142 1.24 -9.48 18.26
N GLY A 143 2.00 -8.39 18.17
CA GLY A 143 3.02 -8.19 17.14
C GLY A 143 2.67 -7.05 16.17
N LEU A 144 3.50 -6.94 15.12
CA LEU A 144 3.32 -5.98 14.04
C LEU A 144 2.63 -6.64 12.85
N TRP A 145 1.69 -5.92 12.26
CA TRP A 145 0.95 -6.33 11.08
C TRP A 145 0.95 -5.20 10.05
N VAL A 146 1.01 -5.54 8.78
CA VAL A 146 0.98 -4.59 7.67
C VAL A 146 0.09 -5.12 6.55
N GLY A 147 -0.59 -4.21 5.87
CA GLY A 147 -1.53 -4.57 4.82
C GLY A 147 -2.21 -3.34 4.27
N THR A 148 -3.46 -3.50 3.86
CA THR A 148 -4.18 -2.44 3.15
C THR A 148 -5.54 -2.23 3.75
N ILE A 149 -5.99 -0.97 3.80
CA ILE A 149 -7.37 -0.61 4.05
C ILE A 149 -8.00 -0.08 2.77
N ARG A 150 -9.20 -0.54 2.44
CA ARG A 150 -9.99 -0.10 1.30
C ARG A 150 -11.25 0.60 1.79
N LYS A 151 -11.49 1.80 1.28
CA LYS A 151 -12.75 2.53 1.41
C LYS A 151 -13.12 3.04 0.04
N ASP A 152 -14.29 2.62 -0.44
CA ASP A 152 -14.72 2.86 -1.82
C ASP A 152 -13.64 2.35 -2.80
N ASP A 153 -13.24 3.16 -3.79
CA ASP A 153 -12.20 2.81 -4.76
C ASP A 153 -10.77 3.13 -4.28
N LYS A 154 -10.63 3.63 -3.05
CA LYS A 154 -9.36 4.08 -2.51
C LYS A 154 -8.73 3.01 -1.62
N VAL A 155 -7.50 2.62 -1.96
CA VAL A 155 -6.68 1.67 -1.21
C VAL A 155 -5.51 2.42 -0.59
N GLU A 156 -5.31 2.25 0.71
CA GLU A 156 -4.25 2.90 1.47
C GLU A 156 -3.46 1.85 2.26
N LEU A 157 -2.20 2.18 2.60
CA LEU A 157 -1.39 1.31 3.44
C LEU A 157 -1.86 1.41 4.90
N LEU A 158 -1.97 0.26 5.56
CA LEU A 158 -2.40 0.15 6.94
C LEU A 158 -1.40 -0.70 7.73
N SER A 159 -1.14 -0.31 8.97
CA SER A 159 -0.36 -1.10 9.92
C SER A 159 -1.05 -1.15 11.27
N LEU A 160 -0.86 -2.26 11.97
CA LEU A 160 -1.37 -2.49 13.30
C LEU A 160 -0.23 -3.04 14.17
N ALA A 161 0.12 -2.33 15.23
CA ALA A 161 1.07 -2.77 16.23
C ALA A 161 0.30 -3.05 17.52
N VAL A 162 0.26 -4.32 17.94
CA VAL A 162 -0.49 -4.76 19.12
C VAL A 162 0.47 -5.24 20.20
N TYR A 163 0.39 -4.60 21.36
CA TYR A 163 1.18 -4.93 22.54
C TYR A 163 0.30 -5.56 23.63
N PRO A 164 0.86 -6.44 24.49
CA PRO A 164 0.10 -7.06 25.58
C PRO A 164 -0.14 -6.14 26.78
N ASP A 165 0.76 -5.19 27.03
CA ASP A 165 0.88 -4.46 28.29
C ASP A 165 1.01 -2.93 28.15
N GLN A 166 0.98 -2.42 26.91
CA GLN A 166 1.07 -0.99 26.61
C GLN A 166 0.12 -0.60 25.46
N PRO A 167 -0.09 0.70 25.21
CA PRO A 167 -0.98 1.15 24.15
C PRO A 167 -0.58 0.61 22.78
N SER A 168 -1.57 0.08 22.07
CA SER A 168 -1.45 -0.44 20.71
C SER A 168 -1.90 0.62 19.71
N THR A 169 -1.40 0.54 18.47
CA THR A 169 -1.61 1.58 17.45
C THR A 169 -2.06 0.98 16.12
N LEU A 170 -3.10 1.57 15.54
CA LEU A 170 -3.50 1.39 14.15
C LEU A 170 -3.11 2.65 13.37
N THR A 171 -2.23 2.51 12.38
CA THR A 171 -1.73 3.64 11.58
C THR A 171 -2.07 3.45 10.12
N LYS A 172 -2.79 4.43 9.56
CA LYS A 172 -3.08 4.55 8.13
C LYS A 172 -2.10 5.53 7.50
N PHE A 173 -1.43 5.12 6.43
CA PHE A 173 -0.54 5.97 5.66
C PHE A 173 -1.25 6.38 4.38
N PHE A 174 -1.32 7.69 4.12
CA PHE A 174 -1.99 8.23 2.95
C PHE A 174 -1.01 8.36 1.78
N LEU A 175 -1.21 7.53 0.76
CA LEU A 175 -0.44 7.52 -0.48
C LEU A 175 -0.48 8.90 -1.16
N GLY A 176 0.67 9.37 -1.64
CA GLY A 176 0.81 10.66 -2.31
C GLY A 176 0.83 11.88 -1.38
N MET A 177 0.42 11.73 -0.12
CA MET A 177 0.25 12.86 0.79
C MET A 177 1.39 12.99 1.80
N GLY A 178 2.08 11.90 2.13
CA GLY A 178 3.20 11.93 3.08
C GLY A 178 2.74 12.23 4.51
N ILE A 179 1.49 11.92 4.81
CA ILE A 179 0.88 12.08 6.13
C ILE A 179 0.36 10.72 6.63
N THR A 180 0.21 10.61 7.94
CA THR A 180 -0.34 9.42 8.60
C THR A 180 -1.45 9.83 9.56
N ASN A 181 -2.49 9.00 9.67
CA ASN A 181 -3.43 9.07 10.77
C ASN A 181 -3.25 7.87 11.68
N GLU A 182 -3.19 8.12 12.97
CA GLU A 182 -3.01 7.09 13.99
C GLU A 182 -4.20 7.08 14.94
N THR A 183 -4.65 5.87 15.26
CA THR A 183 -5.63 5.60 16.30
C THR A 183 -4.97 4.66 17.31
N SER A 184 -5.10 4.95 18.60
CA SER A 184 -4.57 4.08 19.67
C SER A 184 -5.66 3.47 20.55
N PHE A 185 -5.31 2.36 21.19
CA PHE A 185 -6.16 1.65 22.14
C PHE A 185 -5.33 0.96 23.23
N GLU A 186 -5.88 0.91 24.42
CA GLU A 186 -5.28 0.25 25.59
C GLU A 186 -5.58 -1.26 25.58
N PRO A 187 -4.75 -2.10 26.23
CA PRO A 187 -4.98 -3.55 26.27
C PRO A 187 -6.37 -3.96 26.76
N GLN A 188 -6.93 -3.26 27.76
CA GLN A 188 -8.28 -3.54 28.29
C GLN A 188 -9.42 -3.23 27.32
N GLN A 189 -9.16 -2.49 26.25
CA GLN A 189 -10.16 -2.16 25.22
C GLN A 189 -10.24 -3.22 24.11
N LEU A 190 -9.34 -4.19 24.13
CA LEU A 190 -9.30 -5.32 23.21
C LEU A 190 -10.07 -6.49 23.84
N VAL A 191 -11.25 -6.76 23.30
CA VAL A 191 -12.14 -7.82 23.79
C VAL A 191 -12.23 -8.93 22.74
N LYS A 192 -11.97 -10.17 23.15
CA LYS A 192 -12.09 -11.34 22.27
C LYS A 192 -13.46 -12.00 22.47
N GLU A 193 -14.27 -12.05 21.41
CA GLU A 193 -15.62 -12.62 21.42
C GLU A 193 -15.84 -13.42 20.14
N ASN A 194 -16.37 -14.64 20.25
CA ASN A 194 -16.73 -15.50 19.11
C ASN A 194 -15.62 -15.68 18.06
N GLY A 195 -14.36 -15.74 18.51
CA GLY A 195 -13.19 -15.89 17.63
C GLY A 195 -12.69 -14.62 16.96
N ALA A 196 -13.36 -13.47 17.15
CA ALA A 196 -12.94 -12.15 16.66
C ALA A 196 -12.47 -11.26 17.83
N TYR A 197 -11.76 -10.18 17.50
CA TYR A 197 -11.40 -9.14 18.45
C TYR A 197 -12.15 -7.86 18.12
N ARG A 198 -12.76 -7.25 19.14
CA ARG A 198 -13.40 -5.95 19.08
C ARG A 198 -12.56 -4.97 19.87
N ILE A 199 -12.32 -3.81 19.27
CA ILE A 199 -11.50 -2.75 19.88
C ILE A 199 -12.31 -1.47 19.88
N GLN A 200 -12.39 -0.82 21.04
CA GLN A 200 -12.85 0.55 21.18
C GLN A 200 -11.63 1.47 21.29
N ALA A 201 -11.44 2.38 20.33
CA ALA A 201 -10.28 3.25 20.34
C ALA A 201 -10.36 4.34 21.41
N SER A 202 -9.22 4.65 22.04
CA SER A 202 -9.09 5.76 22.99
C SER A 202 -8.95 7.12 22.31
N HIS A 203 -8.21 7.16 21.19
CA HIS A 203 -7.94 8.39 20.45
C HIS A 203 -8.26 8.21 18.96
N PRO A 204 -9.55 8.28 18.56
CA PRO A 204 -9.95 8.02 17.19
C PRO A 204 -9.56 9.17 16.27
N SER A 205 -8.76 8.89 15.24
CA SER A 205 -8.48 9.85 14.16
C SER A 205 -9.26 9.53 12.87
N PHE A 206 -9.47 8.25 12.56
CA PHE A 206 -10.26 7.82 11.40
C PHE A 206 -11.19 6.63 11.68
N ALA A 207 -11.11 6.04 12.87
CA ALA A 207 -11.96 4.94 13.31
C ALA A 207 -12.03 4.98 14.84
N ASN A 208 -13.21 4.77 15.40
CA ASN A 208 -13.39 4.64 16.85
C ASN A 208 -13.70 3.22 17.31
N GLN A 209 -14.03 2.32 16.37
CA GLN A 209 -14.19 0.89 16.62
C GLN A 209 -13.49 0.07 15.54
N LEU A 210 -12.88 -1.06 15.93
CA LEU A 210 -12.30 -2.03 15.01
C LEU A 210 -12.88 -3.41 15.28
N LEU A 211 -13.13 -4.15 14.21
CA LEU A 211 -13.37 -5.59 14.23
C LEU A 211 -12.20 -6.28 13.53
N LEU A 212 -11.50 -7.16 14.25
CA LEU A 212 -10.41 -7.99 13.72
C LEU A 212 -10.86 -9.44 13.71
N VAL A 213 -10.76 -10.08 12.56
CA VAL A 213 -11.11 -11.48 12.33
C VAL A 213 -9.85 -12.23 11.90
N PRO A 214 -9.27 -13.06 12.78
CA PRO A 214 -8.17 -13.93 12.39
C PRO A 214 -8.62 -14.93 11.33
N MET A 215 -7.96 -14.88 10.17
CA MET A 215 -8.21 -15.83 9.07
C MET A 215 -7.20 -16.99 9.12
N SER A 216 -5.99 -16.70 9.59
CA SER A 216 -4.92 -17.66 9.88
C SER A 216 -4.02 -17.08 10.97
N GLU A 217 -2.96 -17.79 11.36
CA GLU A 217 -1.94 -17.26 12.28
C GLU A 217 -1.23 -16.02 11.75
N ASN A 218 -1.22 -15.82 10.42
CA ASN A 218 -0.45 -14.77 9.74
C ASN A 218 -1.33 -13.79 8.97
N THR A 219 -2.66 -13.87 9.10
CA THR A 219 -3.59 -13.03 8.35
C THR A 219 -4.76 -12.59 9.21
N LEU A 220 -4.97 -11.26 9.28
CA LEU A 220 -6.14 -10.64 9.89
C LEU A 220 -6.96 -9.93 8.81
N ASN A 221 -8.25 -10.23 8.76
CA ASN A 221 -9.20 -9.38 8.07
C ASN A 221 -9.93 -8.50 9.08
N GLY A 222 -10.52 -7.40 8.63
CA GLY A 222 -11.29 -6.60 9.55
C GLY A 222 -11.98 -5.41 8.93
N TYR A 223 -12.64 -4.67 9.81
CA TYR A 223 -13.39 -3.47 9.48
C TYR A 223 -13.04 -2.39 10.48
N ALA A 224 -12.83 -1.18 9.97
CA ALA A 224 -12.75 0.03 10.74
C ALA A 224 -14.10 0.73 10.68
N PHE A 225 -14.62 1.12 11.85
CA PHE A 225 -15.91 1.80 11.96
C PHE A 225 -15.75 3.13 12.67
N HIS A 226 -16.70 4.01 12.37
CA HIS A 226 -16.97 5.17 13.20
C HIS A 226 -18.43 5.14 13.63
N THR A 227 -18.63 5.08 14.94
CA THR A 227 -19.94 5.10 15.57
C THR A 227 -20.17 6.45 16.23
N ALA A 228 -21.20 7.17 15.79
CA ALA A 228 -21.61 8.45 16.38
C ALA A 228 -23.10 8.41 16.74
N LYS A 229 -23.40 8.56 18.04
CA LYS A 229 -24.75 8.53 18.61
C LYS A 229 -25.51 7.24 18.26
N THR A 230 -26.31 7.27 17.19
CA THR A 230 -27.21 6.20 16.75
C THR A 230 -26.83 5.60 15.40
N HIS A 231 -25.77 6.11 14.75
CA HIS A 231 -25.36 5.67 13.42
C HIS A 231 -23.92 5.15 13.47
N SER A 232 -23.69 4.06 12.75
CA SER A 232 -22.35 3.53 12.50
C SER A 232 -22.14 3.45 10.99
N TRP A 233 -20.97 3.87 10.53
CA TRP A 233 -20.55 3.65 9.14
C TRP A 233 -19.17 2.99 9.11
N ILE A 234 -18.92 2.28 8.02
CA ILE A 234 -17.65 1.59 7.77
C ILE A 234 -16.68 2.61 7.16
N ASP A 235 -15.56 2.83 7.82
CA ASP A 235 -14.45 3.65 7.34
C ASP A 235 -13.40 2.86 6.55
N GLY A 236 -13.62 1.55 6.42
CA GLY A 236 -12.95 0.69 5.45
C GLY A 236 -12.92 -0.76 5.89
N SER A 237 -12.78 -1.66 4.93
CA SER A 237 -12.36 -3.03 5.19
C SER A 237 -10.85 -3.14 5.02
N PHE A 238 -10.20 -4.01 5.78
CA PHE A 238 -8.77 -4.21 5.67
C PHE A 238 -8.39 -5.67 5.74
N GLN A 239 -7.20 -5.94 5.19
CA GLN A 239 -6.49 -7.19 5.31
C GLN A 239 -5.06 -6.87 5.72
N LEU A 240 -4.56 -7.58 6.72
CA LEU A 240 -3.24 -7.39 7.32
C LEU A 240 -2.51 -8.73 7.38
N TYR A 241 -1.20 -8.66 7.20
CA TYR A 241 -0.28 -9.78 7.25
C TYR A 241 0.70 -9.56 8.39
N ARG A 242 1.00 -10.64 9.12
CA ARG A 242 1.94 -10.57 10.23
C ARG A 242 3.33 -10.29 9.71
N VAL A 243 4.00 -9.28 10.26
CA VAL A 243 5.41 -9.01 9.98
C VAL A 243 6.24 -10.02 10.76
N LYS A 244 7.14 -10.72 10.06
CA LYS A 244 8.04 -11.71 10.65
C LYS A 244 9.48 -11.37 10.32
N GLU A 245 10.39 -11.85 11.16
CA GLU A 245 11.80 -11.86 10.83
C GLU A 245 12.05 -12.97 9.80
N GLU A 246 12.76 -12.65 8.71
CA GLU A 246 13.25 -13.68 7.81
C GLU A 246 14.44 -14.39 8.45
N LYS A 247 14.32 -15.70 8.64
CA LYS A 247 15.47 -16.55 8.89
C LYS A 247 16.30 -16.59 7.60
N ARG A 248 17.40 -15.84 7.57
CA ARG A 248 18.44 -15.93 6.54
C ARG A 248 19.16 -17.27 6.60
#